data_AF-A0A3M1UEX8-F1
#
_entry.id   AF-A0A3M1UEX8-F1
#
_cell.length_a   1.000
_cell.length_b   1.000
_cell.length_c   1.000
_cell.angle_alpha   90.00
_cell.angle_beta   90.00
_cell.angle_gamma   90.00
#
_symmetry.space_group_name_H-M   'P 1'
#
loop_
_entity.id
_entity.type
_entity.pdbx_description
1 polymer ?
#
loop_
_entity_poly.entity_id
_entity_poly.type
_entity_poly.pdbx_seq_one_letter_code
_entity_poly.pdbx_strand_id
1 'polypeptide(L)'
;MSNKLPWFTTLCTICLTAFLLLDGRSPQAVLRESGAGRAMDAWVFARTYPDKELDTDDFVAAFQQQKLQIHALHRLEHQPAWQPIGPWNVGGRTLCLAFDPQHDQIVYAGSASGGLWKSK
;
A
#
# COMPACT_ATOMS: atom_id res chain seq x y z
N MET A 1 -61.88 -13.31 18.52
CA MET A 1 -61.25 -12.21 17.76
C MET A 1 -59.75 -12.44 17.78
N SER A 2 -59.18 -13.13 16.77
CA SER A 2 -57.76 -13.55 16.79
C SER A 2 -56.88 -12.54 16.04
N ASN A 3 -55.92 -11.95 16.75
CA ASN A 3 -54.92 -11.02 16.22
C ASN A 3 -54.05 -11.67 15.13
N LYS A 4 -54.39 -11.41 13.86
CA LYS A 4 -53.63 -11.83 12.67
C LYS A 4 -52.52 -10.85 12.27
N LEU A 5 -52.23 -9.84 13.10
CA LEU A 5 -51.32 -8.73 12.79
C LEU A 5 -49.79 -8.91 13.03
N PRO A 6 -49.25 -9.95 13.72
CA PRO A 6 -47.83 -9.92 14.11
C PRO A 6 -46.85 -10.40 13.03
N TRP A 7 -47.28 -11.15 12.02
CA TRP A 7 -46.36 -11.74 11.04
C TRP A 7 -45.96 -10.78 9.92
N PHE A 8 -46.84 -9.84 9.55
CA PHE A 8 -46.55 -8.83 8.55
C PHE A 8 -45.54 -7.80 9.05
N THR A 9 -45.64 -7.41 10.32
CA THR A 9 -44.73 -6.42 10.91
C THR A 9 -43.33 -7.00 11.11
N THR A 10 -43.22 -8.29 11.49
CA THR A 10 -41.91 -8.97 11.59
C THR A 10 -41.27 -9.20 10.23
N LEU A 11 -42.04 -9.55 9.19
CA LEU A 11 -41.50 -9.63 7.83
C LEU A 11 -41.04 -8.26 7.32
N CYS A 12 -41.79 -7.20 7.59
CA CYS A 12 -41.44 -5.86 7.16
C CYS A 12 -40.16 -5.35 7.85
N THR A 13 -40.00 -5.61 9.16
CA THR A 13 -38.77 -5.23 9.87
C THR A 13 -37.55 -6.04 9.41
N ILE A 14 -37.70 -7.34 9.13
CA ILE A 14 -36.62 -8.17 8.57
C ILE A 14 -36.24 -7.70 7.17
N CYS A 15 -37.22 -7.35 6.32
CA CYS A 15 -36.94 -6.79 4.99
C CYS A 15 -36.25 -5.43 5.08
N LEU A 16 -36.66 -4.56 6.02
CA LEU A 16 -36.06 -3.25 6.21
C LEU A 16 -34.63 -3.35 6.75
N THR A 17 -34.37 -4.24 7.70
CA THR A 17 -33.00 -4.46 8.21
C THR A 17 -32.13 -5.13 7.16
N ALA A 18 -32.64 -6.09 6.39
CA ALA A 18 -31.92 -6.68 5.27
C ALA A 18 -31.59 -5.64 4.19
N PHE A 19 -32.54 -4.77 3.83
CA PHE A 19 -32.32 -3.71 2.86
C PHE A 19 -31.24 -2.73 3.36
N LEU A 20 -31.32 -2.28 4.61
CA LEU A 20 -30.31 -1.39 5.20
C LEU A 20 -28.91 -2.04 5.35
N LEU A 21 -28.84 -3.37 5.52
CA LEU A 21 -27.58 -4.11 5.57
C LEU A 21 -27.00 -4.41 4.17
N LEU A 22 -27.84 -4.48 3.13
CA LEU A 22 -27.44 -4.77 1.75
C LEU A 22 -27.11 -3.51 0.94
N ASP A 23 -27.71 -2.36 1.26
CA ASP A 23 -27.60 -1.10 0.50
C ASP A 23 -26.32 -0.29 0.84
N GLY A 24 -25.48 -0.79 1.76
CA GLY A 24 -24.23 -0.14 2.17
C GLY A 24 -23.07 -0.26 1.18
N ARG A 25 -23.21 -1.06 0.12
CA ARG A 25 -22.22 -1.12 -0.97
C ARG A 25 -22.75 -0.38 -2.18
N SER A 26 -22.42 0.90 -2.30
CA SER A 26 -22.56 1.60 -3.57
C SER A 26 -21.81 0.81 -4.64
N PRO A 27 -22.42 0.54 -5.82
CA PRO A 27 -21.68 -0.03 -6.92
C PRO A 27 -20.55 0.95 -7.26
N GLN A 28 -19.30 0.55 -7.08
CA GLN A 28 -18.19 1.32 -7.63
C GLN A 28 -18.46 1.46 -9.13
N ALA A 29 -18.64 2.69 -9.58
CA ALA A 29 -18.83 2.97 -10.99
C ALA A 29 -17.60 2.41 -11.72
N VAL A 30 -17.80 1.40 -12.57
CA VAL A 30 -16.72 0.85 -13.40
C VAL A 30 -16.39 1.91 -14.44
N LEU A 31 -15.45 2.79 -14.10
CA LEU A 31 -14.95 3.81 -15.01
C LEU A 31 -14.20 3.09 -16.14
N ARG A 32 -14.49 3.45 -17.38
CA ARG A 32 -13.73 2.95 -18.53
C ARG A 32 -12.31 3.50 -18.44
N GLU A 33 -11.37 2.67 -17.98
CA GLU A 33 -9.97 3.06 -17.86
C GLU A 33 -9.40 3.45 -19.22
N SER A 34 -8.75 4.61 -19.26
CA SER A 34 -7.99 5.03 -20.44
C SER A 34 -6.75 4.15 -20.60
N GLY A 35 -6.17 4.10 -21.80
CA GLY A 35 -4.88 3.44 -22.00
C GLY A 35 -3.77 4.02 -21.12
N ALA A 36 -3.84 5.32 -20.79
CA ALA A 36 -2.93 5.97 -19.86
C ALA A 36 -3.14 5.48 -18.41
N GLY A 37 -4.40 5.28 -17.99
CA GLY A 37 -4.74 4.70 -16.68
C GLY A 37 -4.10 3.31 -16.52
N ARG A 38 -4.36 2.42 -17.47
CA ARG A 38 -3.76 1.07 -17.48
C ARG A 38 -2.23 1.07 -17.47
N ALA A 39 -1.60 2.04 -18.14
CA ALA A 39 -0.15 2.18 -18.12
C ALA A 39 0.37 2.64 -16.74
N MET A 40 -0.36 3.54 -16.08
CA MET A 40 -0.05 3.97 -14.71
C MET A 40 -0.26 2.82 -13.72
N ASP A 41 -1.33 2.03 -13.86
CA ASP A 41 -1.58 0.87 -13.01
C ASP A 41 -0.50 -0.19 -13.17
N ALA A 42 -0.06 -0.47 -14.40
CA ALA A 42 1.06 -1.38 -14.65
C ALA A 42 2.37 -0.86 -14.04
N TRP A 43 2.61 0.46 -14.09
CA TRP A 43 3.78 1.08 -13.47
C TRP A 43 3.72 1.01 -11.94
N VAL A 44 2.55 1.18 -11.34
CA VAL A 44 2.31 1.04 -9.90
C VAL A 44 2.47 -0.43 -9.48
N PHE A 45 1.88 -1.38 -10.20
CA PHE A 45 1.94 -2.82 -9.91
C PHE A 45 3.38 -3.36 -9.85
N ALA A 46 4.27 -2.86 -10.72
CA ALA A 46 5.69 -3.22 -10.66
C ALA A 46 6.38 -2.81 -9.33
N ARG A 47 5.75 -1.92 -8.56
CA ARG A 47 6.26 -1.32 -7.31
C ARG A 47 5.46 -1.70 -6.08
N THR A 48 4.36 -2.44 -6.20
CA THR A 48 3.53 -2.86 -5.07
C THR A 48 4.03 -4.14 -4.40
N TYR A 49 5.09 -4.79 -4.91
CA TYR A 49 5.68 -5.99 -4.28
C TYR A 49 5.91 -5.78 -2.77
N PRO A 50 5.55 -6.75 -1.92
CA PRO A 50 5.08 -8.11 -2.23
C PRO A 50 3.61 -8.21 -2.64
N ASP A 51 2.85 -7.14 -2.47
CA ASP A 51 1.42 -7.11 -2.69
C ASP A 51 1.09 -6.97 -4.19
N LYS A 52 0.06 -7.70 -4.62
CA LYS A 52 -0.33 -7.75 -6.04
C LYS A 52 -1.12 -6.52 -6.45
N GLU A 53 -1.79 -5.84 -5.55
CA GLU A 53 -2.62 -4.68 -5.88
C GLU A 53 -2.41 -3.62 -4.81
N LEU A 54 -2.47 -2.36 -5.21
CA LEU A 54 -2.42 -1.24 -4.27
C LEU A 54 -3.84 -1.02 -3.73
N ASP A 55 -4.05 -1.31 -2.45
CA ASP A 55 -5.27 -0.87 -1.78
C ASP A 55 -5.19 0.65 -1.56
N THR A 56 -5.96 1.39 -2.34
CA THR A 56 -6.01 2.86 -2.27
C THR A 56 -6.61 3.36 -0.98
N ASP A 57 -7.54 2.61 -0.39
CA ASP A 57 -8.21 3.01 0.85
C ASP A 57 -7.24 2.88 2.03
N ASP A 58 -6.47 1.79 2.09
CA ASP A 58 -5.40 1.61 3.05
C ASP A 58 -4.32 2.69 2.91
N PHE A 59 -3.93 3.03 1.68
CA PHE A 59 -2.97 4.09 1.44
C PHE A 59 -3.47 5.45 1.97
N VAL A 60 -4.74 5.77 1.72
CA VAL A 60 -5.37 7.01 2.20
C VAL A 60 -5.45 7.01 3.73
N ALA A 61 -5.86 5.90 4.34
CA ALA A 61 -5.94 5.76 5.80
C ALA A 61 -4.55 5.94 6.45
N ALA A 62 -3.52 5.29 5.92
CA ALA A 62 -2.14 5.42 6.38
C ALA A 62 -1.63 6.86 6.25
N PHE A 63 -1.92 7.53 5.13
CA PHE A 63 -1.56 8.94 4.93
C PHE A 63 -2.23 9.86 5.96
N GLN A 64 -3.51 9.66 6.25
CA GLN A 64 -4.25 10.42 7.26
C GLN A 64 -3.66 10.19 8.65
N GLN A 65 -3.36 8.93 9.01
CA GLN A 65 -2.73 8.58 10.27
C GLN A 65 -1.36 9.27 10.43
N GLN A 66 -0.52 9.19 9.40
CA GLN A 66 0.82 9.78 9.45
C GLN A 66 0.75 11.31 9.54
N LYS A 67 -0.19 11.96 8.85
CA LYS A 67 -0.40 13.41 8.96
C LYS A 67 -0.71 13.84 10.39
N LEU A 68 -1.48 13.05 11.14
CA LEU A 68 -1.76 13.30 12.56
C LEU A 68 -0.51 13.05 13.44
N GLN A 69 0.29 12.04 13.10
CA GLN A 69 1.45 11.62 13.89
C GLN A 69 2.68 12.52 13.71
N ILE A 70 2.90 13.11 12.53
CA ILE A 70 4.05 14.00 12.24
C ILE A 70 4.14 15.17 13.23
N HIS A 71 3.01 15.71 13.68
CA HIS A 71 2.99 16.80 14.65
C HIS A 71 3.39 16.37 16.07
N ALA A 72 3.31 15.07 16.42
CA ALA A 72 3.64 14.55 17.75
C ALA A 72 5.11 14.11 17.90
N LEU A 73 5.80 13.79 16.79
CA LEU A 73 7.15 13.19 16.79
C LEU A 73 8.28 14.17 17.15
N HIS A 74 8.03 15.48 17.17
CA HIS A 74 9.07 16.49 17.44
C HIS A 74 9.52 16.56 18.93
N ARG A 75 9.01 15.67 19.80
CA ARG A 75 9.24 15.71 21.27
C ARG A 75 10.16 14.59 21.80
N LEU A 76 10.63 13.66 20.97
CA LEU A 76 11.44 12.53 21.45
C LEU A 76 12.88 12.64 20.95
N GLU A 77 13.82 12.85 21.88
CA GLU A 77 15.28 12.89 21.65
C GLU A 77 15.88 11.57 21.12
N HIS A 78 15.09 10.50 21.05
CA HIS A 78 15.55 9.20 20.55
C HIS A 78 15.43 9.18 19.02
N GLN A 79 16.55 9.46 18.35
CA GLN A 79 16.66 9.20 16.91
C GLN A 79 16.65 7.68 16.68
N PRO A 80 15.63 7.11 16.03
CA PRO A 80 15.65 5.70 15.70
C PRO A 80 16.83 5.42 14.77
N ALA A 81 17.47 4.26 14.94
CA ALA A 81 18.50 3.82 14.02
C ALA A 81 17.92 3.75 12.60
N TRP A 82 18.66 4.30 11.63
CA TRP A 82 18.23 4.27 10.23
C TRP A 82 18.08 2.81 9.78
N GLN A 83 16.93 2.48 9.21
CA GLN A 83 16.67 1.17 8.64
C GLN A 83 16.25 1.32 7.18
N PRO A 84 16.74 0.44 6.28
CA PRO A 84 16.29 0.44 4.89
C PRO A 84 14.84 -0.03 4.83
N ILE A 85 13.96 0.81 4.30
CA ILE A 85 12.53 0.53 4.09
C ILE A 85 12.21 0.07 2.65
N GLY A 86 13.23 0.01 1.79
CA GLY A 86 13.07 -0.14 0.35
C GLY A 86 12.70 -1.55 -0.09
N PRO A 87 12.00 -1.69 -1.24
CA PRO A 87 11.61 -2.98 -1.78
C PRO A 87 12.80 -3.72 -2.38
N TRP A 88 12.92 -5.02 -2.07
CA TRP A 88 14.05 -5.87 -2.47
C TRP A 88 14.10 -6.19 -3.98
N ASN A 89 13.05 -5.84 -4.73
CA ASN A 89 12.88 -6.19 -6.15
C ASN A 89 13.06 -5.00 -7.09
N VAL A 90 13.33 -3.79 -6.60
CA VAL A 90 13.56 -2.60 -7.44
C VAL A 90 15.05 -2.23 -7.37
N GLY A 91 15.80 -2.70 -8.36
CA GLY A 91 17.22 -2.38 -8.52
C GLY A 91 17.44 -0.96 -9.06
N GLY A 92 18.54 -0.33 -8.65
CA GLY A 92 19.07 0.88 -9.30
C GLY A 92 19.96 0.55 -10.50
N ARG A 93 20.43 1.58 -11.20
CA ARG A 93 21.40 1.42 -12.30
C ARG A 93 22.82 1.36 -11.75
N THR A 94 23.46 0.19 -11.84
CA THR A 94 24.88 -0.02 -11.54
C THR A 94 25.73 0.34 -12.76
N LEU A 95 26.69 1.25 -12.58
CA LEU A 95 27.57 1.73 -13.65
C LEU A 95 28.90 0.99 -13.68
N CYS A 96 29.38 0.52 -12.52
CA CYS A 96 30.65 -0.19 -12.42
C CYS A 96 30.64 -1.21 -11.28
N LEU A 97 31.48 -2.23 -11.46
CA LEU A 97 31.84 -3.22 -10.46
C LEU A 97 33.36 -3.35 -10.43
N ALA A 98 33.93 -3.52 -9.24
CA ALA A 98 35.36 -3.74 -9.05
C ALA A 98 35.61 -4.76 -7.93
N PHE A 99 36.57 -5.65 -8.15
CA PHE A 99 37.06 -6.56 -7.12
C PHE A 99 38.21 -5.92 -6.36
N ASP A 100 38.29 -6.15 -5.05
CA ASP A 100 39.43 -5.74 -4.25
C ASP A 100 40.67 -6.57 -4.67
N PRO A 101 41.79 -5.94 -5.07
CA PRO A 101 42.98 -6.67 -5.51
C PRO A 101 43.68 -7.44 -4.38
N GLN A 102 43.41 -7.12 -3.11
CA GLN A 102 43.97 -7.82 -1.94
C GLN A 102 43.01 -8.88 -1.39
N HIS A 103 41.71 -8.77 -1.67
CA HIS A 103 40.67 -9.64 -1.12
C HIS A 103 39.61 -9.97 -2.19
N ASP A 104 39.78 -11.08 -2.90
CA ASP A 104 38.89 -11.48 -4.01
C ASP A 104 37.42 -11.70 -3.62
N GLN A 105 37.12 -11.87 -2.33
CA GLN A 105 35.77 -11.98 -1.78
C GLN A 105 35.06 -10.62 -1.62
N ILE A 106 35.78 -9.51 -1.76
CA ILE A 106 35.24 -8.16 -1.62
C ILE A 106 34.96 -7.56 -3.00
N VAL A 107 33.72 -7.15 -3.21
CA VAL A 107 33.25 -6.47 -4.42
C VAL A 107 32.71 -5.09 -4.07
N TYR A 108 33.10 -4.10 -4.87
CA TYR A 108 32.56 -2.75 -4.83
C TYR A 108 31.62 -2.51 -6.01
N ALA A 109 30.51 -1.82 -5.78
CA ALA A 109 29.54 -1.44 -6.81
C ALA A 109 29.28 0.06 -6.80
N GLY A 110 29.44 0.71 -7.96
CA GLY A 110 29.11 2.12 -8.17
C GLY A 110 27.74 2.28 -8.82
N SER A 111 26.84 3.00 -8.17
CA SER A 111 25.48 3.30 -8.67
C SER A 111 25.41 4.69 -9.27
N ALA A 112 24.54 4.87 -10.28
CA ALA A 112 24.31 6.17 -10.93
C ALA A 112 23.78 7.26 -9.98
N SER A 113 23.09 6.87 -8.90
CA SER A 113 22.57 7.82 -7.89
C SER A 113 22.59 7.27 -6.46
N GLY A 114 22.91 5.98 -6.28
CA GLY A 114 22.97 5.34 -4.96
C GLY A 114 24.34 5.36 -4.30
N GLY A 115 25.36 5.98 -4.90
CA GLY A 115 26.71 6.03 -4.35
C GLY A 115 27.53 4.75 -4.50
N LEU A 116 28.49 4.54 -3.61
CA LEU A 116 29.41 3.39 -3.58
C LEU A 116 28.97 2.36 -2.53
N TRP A 117 28.90 1.10 -2.94
CA TRP A 117 28.51 -0.02 -2.10
C TRP A 117 29.67 -1.02 -2.01
N LYS A 118 29.74 -1.72 -0.88
CA LYS A 118 30.73 -2.77 -0.61
C LYS A 118 29.99 -4.06 -0.19
N SER A 119 30.42 -5.20 -0.70
CA SER A 119 29.95 -6.50 -0.21
C SER A 119 30.36 -6.71 1.27
N LYS A 120 29.65 -7.61 1.94
CA LYS A 120 30.05 -8.06 3.28
C LYS A 120 31.27 -8.94 3.20
#